data_AF-A0A317JSZ2-F1
#
_entry.id   AF-A0A317JSZ2-F1
#
_cell.length_a   1.000
_cell.length_b   1.000
_cell.length_c   1.000
_cell.angle_alpha   90.00
_cell.angle_beta   90.00
_cell.angle_gamma   90.00
#
_symmetry.space_group_name_H-M   'P 1'
#
loop_
_entity.id
_entity.type
_entity.pdbx_description
1 polymer ?
#
loop_
_entity_poly.entity_id
_entity_poly.type
_entity_poly.pdbx_seq_one_letter_code
_entity_poly.pdbx_strand_id
1 'polypeptide(L)'
;MSEGPGRIASVLVAVESDDRGGGVLQPLDPAGRPAGPAEPVADLAAAVAAREAADRPRWVWATGATLYPALLRAGVRLDRCHDVELTEALLLGHAGRWGEPRSLAAAWARLTG
;
A
#
# COMPACT_ATOMS: atom_id res chain seq x y z
N MET A 1 -7.61 35.27 -3.55
CA MET A 1 -6.29 34.63 -3.59
C MET A 1 -6.41 33.42 -4.49
N SER A 2 -5.76 33.46 -5.65
CA SER A 2 -5.94 32.47 -6.72
C SER A 2 -5.28 31.14 -6.33
N GLU A 3 -6.05 30.06 -6.29
CA GLU A 3 -5.49 28.70 -6.24
C GLU A 3 -4.89 28.37 -7.61
N GLY A 4 -3.59 28.06 -7.62
CA GLY A 4 -2.83 27.66 -8.80
C GLY A 4 -3.11 26.20 -9.22
N PRO A 5 -2.67 25.79 -10.42
CA PRO A 5 -3.17 24.62 -11.12
C PRO A 5 -2.70 23.30 -10.48
N GLY A 6 -3.64 22.37 -10.32
CA GLY A 6 -3.42 20.93 -10.39
C GLY A 6 -2.36 20.34 -9.47
N ARG A 7 -2.52 20.49 -8.14
CA ARG A 7 -1.82 19.55 -7.23
C ARG A 7 -2.46 18.19 -7.46
N ILE A 8 -1.71 17.24 -8.04
CA ILE A 8 -2.11 15.83 -8.00
C ILE A 8 -2.04 15.45 -6.51
N ALA A 9 -3.16 15.60 -5.81
CA ALA A 9 -3.32 14.98 -4.51
C ALA A 9 -3.40 13.48 -4.77
N SER A 10 -2.24 12.82 -4.87
CA SER A 10 -2.20 11.38 -4.92
C SER A 10 -2.69 10.89 -3.57
N VAL A 11 -3.93 10.44 -3.51
CA VAL A 11 -4.47 9.76 -2.33
C VAL A 11 -3.71 8.44 -2.22
N LEU A 12 -2.89 8.34 -1.18
CA LEU A 12 -2.24 7.10 -0.80
C LEU A 12 -3.20 6.33 0.10
N VAL A 13 -3.32 5.02 -0.13
CA VAL A 13 -4.12 4.14 0.74
C VAL A 13 -3.28 2.93 1.10
N ALA A 14 -2.91 2.83 2.38
CA ALA A 14 -2.31 1.60 2.89
C ALA A 14 -3.38 0.53 3.07
N VAL A 15 -3.01 -0.71 2.77
CA VAL A 15 -3.90 -1.88 2.87
C VAL A 15 -3.19 -3.02 3.57
N GLU A 16 -3.91 -3.62 4.52
CA GLU A 16 -3.53 -4.84 5.22
C GLU A 16 -4.71 -5.81 5.19
N SER A 17 -4.45 -7.07 4.86
CA SER A 17 -5.46 -8.15 4.90
C SER A 17 -5.40 -8.89 6.21
N ASP A 18 -6.57 -9.29 6.72
CA ASP A 18 -6.67 -10.27 7.80
C ASP A 18 -6.76 -11.71 7.26
N ASP A 19 -6.92 -12.68 8.16
CA ASP A 19 -7.04 -14.11 7.86
C ASP A 19 -8.46 -14.54 7.47
N ARG A 20 -9.44 -13.64 7.51
CA ARG A 20 -10.87 -13.89 7.26
C ARG A 20 -11.36 -13.31 5.93
N GLY A 21 -10.47 -12.75 5.13
CA GLY A 21 -10.81 -12.09 3.85
C GLY A 21 -11.22 -10.63 4.01
N GLY A 22 -11.18 -10.11 5.23
CA GLY A 22 -11.30 -8.69 5.54
C GLY A 22 -9.93 -8.02 5.60
N GLY A 23 -9.90 -6.84 6.19
CA GLY A 23 -8.67 -6.08 6.34
C GLY A 23 -8.91 -4.66 6.83
N VAL A 24 -7.90 -3.83 6.69
CA VAL A 24 -7.93 -2.42 7.06
C VAL A 24 -7.41 -1.60 5.90
N LEU A 25 -8.16 -0.55 5.55
CA LEU A 25 -7.70 0.52 4.66
C LEU A 25 -7.33 1.74 5.50
N GLN A 26 -6.20 2.37 5.21
CA GLN A 26 -5.77 3.58 5.89
C GLN A 26 -5.45 4.66 4.85
N PRO A 27 -6.27 5.71 4.74
CA PRO A 27 -5.92 6.89 3.96
C PRO A 27 -4.65 7.53 4.51
N LEU A 28 -3.72 7.87 3.63
CA LEU A 28 -2.45 8.50 3.97
C LEU A 28 -2.28 9.82 3.21
N ASP A 29 -1.61 10.78 3.86
CA ASP A 29 -1.12 11.98 3.21
C ASP A 29 0.11 11.65 2.33
N PRO A 30 0.60 12.57 1.49
CA PRO A 30 1.78 12.33 0.65
C PRO A 30 3.07 12.04 1.43
N ALA A 31 3.12 12.33 2.74
CA ALA A 31 4.24 12.00 3.61
C ALA A 31 4.08 10.62 4.28
N GLY A 32 3.02 9.87 3.96
CA GLY A 32 2.74 8.54 4.52
C GLY A 32 2.13 8.59 5.93
N ARG A 33 1.61 9.73 6.37
CA ARG A 33 0.95 9.86 7.68
C ARG A 33 -0.56 9.63 7.54
N PRO A 34 -1.25 9.08 8.55
CA PRO A 34 -2.71 8.95 8.53
C PRO A 34 -3.40 10.27 8.19
N ALA A 35 -4.18 10.28 7.11
CA ALA A 35 -4.99 11.42 6.68
C ALA A 35 -6.44 11.34 7.19
N GLY A 36 -6.78 10.28 7.91
CA GLY A 36 -8.10 9.99 8.45
C GLY A 36 -8.05 8.75 9.36
N PRO A 37 -9.20 8.31 9.90
CA PRO A 37 -9.27 7.08 10.67
C PRO A 37 -8.95 5.86 9.80
N ALA A 38 -8.47 4.80 10.43
CA ALA A 38 -8.42 3.47 9.81
C ALA A 38 -9.84 2.98 9.51
N GLU A 39 -10.00 2.28 8.40
CA GLU A 39 -11.26 1.77 7.88
C GLU A 39 -11.23 0.24 7.87
N PRO A 40 -11.70 -0.43 8.94
CA PRO A 40 -11.86 -1.89 8.95
C PRO A 40 -12.94 -2.30 7.96
N VAL A 41 -12.66 -3.35 7.18
CA VAL A 41 -13.57 -3.88 6.16
C VAL A 41 -13.68 -5.39 6.30
N ALA A 42 -14.91 -5.90 6.20
CA ALA A 42 -15.17 -7.34 6.30
C ALA A 42 -14.92 -8.08 4.97
N ASP A 43 -15.03 -7.38 3.84
CA ASP A 43 -14.69 -7.86 2.51
C ASP A 43 -13.68 -6.91 1.90
N LEU A 44 -12.41 -7.30 1.96
CA LEU A 44 -11.33 -6.45 1.49
C LEU A 44 -11.37 -6.27 -0.03
N ALA A 45 -11.71 -7.32 -0.78
CA ALA A 45 -11.73 -7.24 -2.23
C ALA A 45 -12.81 -6.26 -2.72
N ALA A 46 -14.00 -6.32 -2.14
CA ALA A 46 -15.07 -5.38 -2.46
C ALA A 46 -14.71 -3.93 -2.09
N ALA A 47 -14.13 -3.72 -0.92
CA ALA A 47 -13.71 -2.38 -0.48
C ALA A 47 -12.61 -1.79 -1.37
N VAL A 48 -11.61 -2.60 -1.72
CA VAL A 48 -10.52 -2.20 -2.62
C VAL A 48 -11.07 -1.89 -4.01
N ALA A 49 -11.97 -2.71 -4.55
CA ALA A 49 -12.60 -2.48 -5.85
C ALA A 49 -13.41 -1.17 -5.89
N ALA A 50 -14.19 -0.91 -4.84
CA ALA A 50 -14.97 0.31 -4.71
C ALA A 50 -14.07 1.55 -4.66
N ARG A 51 -13.00 1.50 -3.88
CA ARG A 51 -12.03 2.60 -3.76
C ARG A 51 -11.24 2.82 -5.06
N GLU A 52 -10.84 1.74 -5.73
CA GLU A 52 -10.16 1.81 -7.03
C GLU A 52 -11.06 2.47 -8.09
N ALA A 53 -12.34 2.12 -8.13
CA ALA A 53 -13.31 2.69 -9.07
C ALA A 53 -13.60 4.17 -8.80
N ALA A 54 -13.65 4.59 -7.53
CA ALA A 54 -13.94 5.97 -7.14
C ALA A 54 -12.76 6.91 -7.39
N ASP A 55 -11.58 6.54 -6.89
CA ASP A 55 -10.47 7.50 -6.73
C ASP A 55 -9.19 7.09 -7.45
N ARG A 56 -9.09 5.82 -7.90
CA ARG A 56 -7.85 5.21 -8.44
C ARG A 56 -6.63 5.58 -7.60
N PRO A 57 -6.64 5.34 -6.27
CA PRO A 57 -5.56 5.78 -5.41
C PRO A 57 -4.24 5.09 -5.78
N ARG A 58 -3.16 5.50 -5.13
CA ARG A 58 -1.96 4.67 -5.12
C ARG A 58 -1.96 3.83 -3.86
N TRP A 59 -2.06 2.52 -4.05
CA TRP A 59 -2.07 1.54 -2.98
C TRP A 59 -0.68 1.39 -2.36
N VAL A 60 -0.62 1.13 -1.06
CA VAL A 60 0.61 0.80 -0.35
C VAL A 60 0.38 -0.50 0.40
N TRP A 61 1.23 -1.51 0.18
CA TRP A 61 1.13 -2.79 0.88
C TRP A 61 2.52 -3.28 1.31
N ALA A 62 2.55 -4.15 2.33
CA ALA A 62 3.78 -4.76 2.81
C ALA A 62 4.45 -5.59 1.70
N THR A 63 3.68 -6.46 1.04
CA THR A 63 4.12 -7.27 -0.09
C THR A 63 2.93 -7.66 -0.95
N GLY A 64 3.05 -7.50 -2.26
CA GLY A 64 2.02 -7.88 -3.22
C GLY A 64 1.91 -9.40 -3.34
N ALA A 65 2.94 -10.15 -2.95
CA ALA A 65 2.97 -11.61 -3.05
C ALA A 65 1.86 -12.29 -2.23
N THR A 66 1.46 -11.69 -1.11
CA THR A 66 0.39 -12.23 -0.24
C THR A 66 -0.97 -11.64 -0.59
N LEU A 67 -1.05 -10.33 -0.84
CA LEU A 67 -2.31 -9.62 -1.03
C LEU A 67 -2.86 -9.72 -2.46
N TYR A 68 -2.01 -9.47 -3.47
CA TYR A 68 -2.48 -9.27 -4.84
C TYR A 68 -3.10 -10.53 -5.48
N PRO A 69 -2.60 -11.77 -5.24
CA PRO A 69 -3.25 -12.97 -5.76
C PRO A 69 -4.71 -13.13 -5.32
N ALA A 70 -5.05 -12.74 -4.09
CA ALA A 70 -6.43 -12.80 -3.60
C ALA A 70 -7.32 -11.79 -4.33
N LEU A 71 -6.85 -10.54 -4.48
CA LEU A 71 -7.55 -9.50 -5.25
C LEU A 71 -7.75 -9.91 -6.71
N LEU A 72 -6.71 -10.47 -7.35
CA LEU A 72 -6.79 -10.94 -8.73
C LEU A 72 -7.85 -12.02 -8.93
N ARG A 73 -7.94 -12.99 -8.00
CA ARG A 73 -8.97 -14.05 -8.01
C ARG A 73 -10.38 -13.51 -7.82
N ALA A 74 -10.52 -12.44 -7.04
CA ALA A 74 -11.78 -11.72 -6.87
C ALA A 74 -12.11 -10.80 -8.06
N GLY A 75 -11.31 -10.80 -9.14
CA GLY A 75 -11.53 -9.97 -10.32
C GLY A 75 -11.06 -8.52 -10.17
N VAL A 76 -10.41 -8.18 -9.07
CA VAL A 76 -9.93 -6.82 -8.79
C VAL A 76 -8.59 -6.59 -9.48
N ARG A 77 -8.48 -5.48 -10.21
CA ARG A 77 -7.26 -5.00 -10.86
C ARG A 77 -6.98 -3.59 -10.39
N LEU A 78 -5.73 -3.33 -10.01
CA LEU A 78 -5.30 -2.06 -9.45
C LEU A 78 -4.34 -1.39 -10.42
N ASP A 79 -4.48 -0.07 -10.57
CA ASP A 79 -3.69 0.71 -11.51
C ASP A 79 -2.31 1.08 -10.96
N ARG A 80 -2.25 1.49 -9.68
CA ARG A 80 -1.04 2.05 -9.08
C ARG A 80 -0.80 1.50 -7.68
N CYS A 81 0.42 1.05 -7.42
CA CYS A 81 0.83 0.59 -6.10
C CYS A 81 2.27 0.98 -5.74
N HIS A 82 2.57 0.91 -4.46
CA HIS A 82 3.90 0.83 -3.86
C HIS A 82 3.97 -0.48 -3.08
N ASP A 83 4.95 -1.30 -3.44
CA ASP A 83 5.24 -2.55 -2.76
C ASP A 83 6.48 -2.35 -1.88
N VAL A 84 6.30 -2.42 -0.56
CA VAL A 84 7.37 -2.11 0.39
C VAL A 84 8.50 -3.12 0.31
N GLU A 85 8.20 -4.42 0.23
CA GLU A 85 9.21 -5.47 0.11
C GLU A 85 10.02 -5.34 -1.18
N LEU A 86 9.37 -5.09 -2.31
CA LEU A 86 10.04 -4.84 -3.59
C LEU A 86 10.91 -3.59 -3.52
N THR A 87 10.37 -2.49 -2.97
CA THR A 87 11.10 -1.24 -2.84
C THR A 87 12.36 -1.43 -1.99
N GLU A 88 12.25 -2.14 -0.88
CA GLU A 88 13.38 -2.47 -0.04
C GLU A 88 14.42 -3.34 -0.76
N ALA A 89 13.99 -4.34 -1.55
CA ALA A 89 14.89 -5.14 -2.38
C ALA A 89 15.77 -4.27 -3.29
N LEU A 90 15.15 -3.28 -3.92
CA LEU A 90 15.82 -2.35 -4.83
C LEU A 90 16.81 -1.45 -4.09
N LEU A 91 16.42 -0.92 -2.92
CA LEU A 91 17.28 -0.06 -2.11
C LEU A 91 18.48 -0.82 -1.54
N LEU A 92 18.27 -2.04 -1.03
CA LEU A 92 19.36 -2.90 -0.55
C LEU A 92 20.32 -3.23 -1.69
N GLY A 93 19.79 -3.58 -2.86
CA GLY A 93 20.59 -3.85 -4.05
C GLY A 93 21.42 -2.63 -4.49
N HIS A 94 20.80 -1.45 -4.51
CA HIS A 94 21.50 -0.19 -4.80
C HIS A 94 22.65 0.08 -3.80
N ALA A 95 22.47 -0.31 -2.54
CA ALA A 95 23.49 -0.21 -1.49
C ALA A 95 24.54 -1.36 -1.53
N GLY A 96 24.50 -2.25 -2.53
CA GLY A 96 25.42 -3.41 -2.62
C GLY A 96 25.10 -4.55 -1.67
N ARG A 97 23.94 -4.54 -1.02
CA ARG A 97 23.49 -5.49 0.02
C ARG A 97 22.51 -6.53 -0.56
N TRP A 98 22.82 -7.04 -1.74
CA TRP A 98 21.99 -8.02 -2.43
C TRP A 98 21.78 -9.27 -1.57
N GLY A 99 20.53 -9.75 -1.53
CA GLY A 99 20.17 -10.98 -0.82
C GLY A 99 19.92 -10.82 0.68
N GLU A 100 20.12 -9.63 1.25
CA GLU A 100 19.73 -9.38 2.63
C GLU A 100 18.21 -9.47 2.84
N PRO A 101 17.75 -9.80 4.07
CA PRO A 101 16.33 -9.89 4.38
C PRO A 101 15.59 -8.58 4.05
N ARG A 102 14.59 -8.71 3.19
CA ARG A 102 13.73 -7.64 2.68
C ARG A 102 12.28 -7.97 3.04
N SER A 103 11.70 -7.19 3.93
CA SER A 103 10.31 -7.26 4.37
C SER A 103 10.04 -6.03 5.23
N LEU A 104 8.78 -5.62 5.38
CA LEU A 104 8.43 -4.52 6.28
C LEU A 104 9.02 -4.72 7.69
N ALA A 105 8.98 -5.95 8.21
CA ALA A 105 9.57 -6.28 9.51
C ALA A 105 11.10 -6.15 9.52
N ALA A 106 11.79 -6.57 8.46
CA ALA A 106 13.24 -6.45 8.36
C ALA A 106 13.68 -4.97 8.22
N ALA A 107 12.96 -4.19 7.40
CA ALA A 107 13.14 -2.75 7.27
C ALA A 107 13.01 -2.06 8.62
N TRP A 108 11.92 -2.37 9.34
CA TRP A 108 11.62 -1.80 10.65
C TRP A 108 12.69 -2.15 11.68
N ALA A 109 13.11 -3.42 11.74
CA ALA A 109 14.17 -3.86 12.64
C ALA A 109 15.50 -3.10 12.42
N ARG A 110 15.85 -2.76 11.18
CA ARG A 110 17.02 -1.92 10.88
C ARG A 110 16.87 -0.47 11.29
N LEU A 111 15.65 0.08 11.25
CA LEU A 111 15.36 1.46 11.60
C LEU A 111 15.31 1.68 13.12
N THR A 112 14.88 0.66 13.88
CA THR A 112 14.63 0.79 15.32
C THR A 112 15.57 -0.02 16.22
N GLY A 113 16.41 -0.88 15.63
CA GLY A 113 17.36 -1.75 16.33
C GLY A 113 18.69 -1.09 16.63
#